data_AF-A0A067CML1-F1
#
_entry.id   AF-A0A067CML1-F1
#
_cell.length_a   1.000
_cell.length_b   1.000
_cell.length_c   1.000
_cell.angle_alpha   90.00
_cell.angle_beta   90.00
_cell.angle_gamma   90.00
#
_symmetry.space_group_name_H-M   'P 1'
#
loop_
_entity.id
_entity.type
_entity.pdbx_description
1 polymer ?
#
loop_
_entity_poly.entity_id
_entity_poly.type
_entity_poly.pdbx_seq_one_letter_code
_entity_poly.pdbx_strand_id
1 'polypeptide(L)'
;MDRRAQPPPTPITVPIRFGSTKTTLGPSAAIQLHESTSSAGISNSSALRVCGVCTEAASKYTCPRCNVVYCGVACYKTHGETCTEHFYKAHVESEMQLNKTVDTTSAHAMQEALRRVYDEFADENPSLDDRLEQLVELMESDALTLDALTPDERAQFLREVADGRLGKLIALWTPWWTSSPAAYAAATKSARHQLIVAIDDEDDEDDEDDGLPQHPKQLLTTARAKALEPISALHAAPNGPVLRCNLFELLFAYAYTLRDYNGDWTTDVLEASATLIALSPVLHSQRVYLTIEDVRAACATASLPDMNAAAAAAALEDAATLSSASLFVCDALCDLEALLLRAVDMADKRARKRLRAMAKTVHFYLVWSNSNRDGAAEDIL
;
A
#
# COMPACT_ATOMS: atom_id res chain seq x y z
N MET A 1 1.83 3.65 -39.15
CA MET A 1 0.78 3.45 -38.12
C MET A 1 1.52 3.16 -36.84
N ASP A 2 1.82 4.24 -36.13
CA ASP A 2 2.56 4.21 -34.87
C ASP A 2 1.81 3.40 -33.84
N ARG A 3 2.49 2.36 -33.32
CA ARG A 3 2.13 1.79 -32.02
C ARG A 3 2.47 2.87 -31.00
N ARG A 4 1.49 3.71 -30.65
CA ARG A 4 1.56 4.51 -29.42
C ARG A 4 1.90 3.52 -28.31
N ALA A 5 3.13 3.62 -27.79
CA ALA A 5 3.50 2.95 -26.57
C ALA A 5 2.49 3.42 -25.52
N GLN A 6 1.65 2.50 -25.03
CA GLN A 6 0.88 2.78 -23.83
C GLN A 6 1.89 3.19 -22.76
N PRO A 7 1.68 4.34 -22.08
CA PRO A 7 2.51 4.67 -20.94
C PRO A 7 2.48 3.48 -19.96
N PRO A 8 3.61 3.16 -19.31
CA PRO A 8 3.61 2.13 -18.28
C PRO A 8 2.49 2.43 -17.29
N PRO A 9 1.71 1.43 -16.84
CA PRO A 9 0.63 1.66 -15.90
C PRO A 9 1.20 2.39 -14.68
N THR A 10 0.67 3.58 -14.41
CA THR A 10 1.03 4.37 -13.23
C THR A 10 0.81 3.50 -12.01
N PRO A 11 1.82 3.30 -11.15
CA PRO A 11 1.67 2.48 -9.96
C PRO A 11 0.55 3.08 -9.10
N ILE A 12 -0.50 2.29 -8.86
CA ILE A 12 -1.64 2.75 -8.04
C ILE A 12 -1.26 2.53 -6.58
N THR A 13 -1.17 3.62 -5.83
CA THR A 13 -1.02 3.58 -4.37
C THR A 13 -2.42 3.54 -3.75
N VAL A 14 -2.85 2.37 -3.30
CA VAL A 14 -4.10 2.22 -2.54
C VAL A 14 -3.80 1.93 -1.07
N PRO A 15 -4.60 2.43 -0.12
CA PRO A 15 -4.58 1.95 1.25
C PRO A 15 -4.72 0.43 1.27
N ILE A 16 -3.85 -0.25 2.02
CA ILE A 16 -3.87 -1.70 2.11
C ILE A 16 -4.83 -2.09 3.23
N ARG A 17 -6.14 -1.93 2.96
CA ARG A 17 -7.18 -2.48 3.84
C ARG A 17 -7.33 -3.97 3.56
N PHE A 18 -6.51 -4.81 4.19
CA PHE A 18 -6.72 -6.26 4.13
C PHE A 18 -7.97 -6.62 4.94
N GLY A 19 -9.13 -6.58 4.31
CA GLY A 19 -10.34 -7.16 4.89
C GLY A 19 -10.10 -8.63 5.26
N SER A 20 -10.65 -9.09 6.38
CA SER A 20 -10.63 -10.50 6.73
C SER A 20 -11.50 -11.29 5.75
N THR A 21 -10.91 -11.77 4.66
CA THR A 21 -11.43 -12.98 4.04
C THR A 21 -11.05 -14.13 4.96
N LYS A 22 -12.01 -14.65 5.73
CA LYS A 22 -11.89 -15.95 6.40
C LYS A 22 -11.71 -17.04 5.34
N THR A 23 -10.49 -17.20 4.84
CA THR A 23 -10.08 -18.40 4.10
C THR A 23 -9.67 -19.42 5.15
N THR A 24 -10.67 -20.10 5.71
CA THR A 24 -10.40 -21.29 6.52
C THR A 24 -9.95 -22.40 5.57
N LEU A 25 -8.66 -22.46 5.28
CA LEU A 25 -8.07 -23.59 4.59
C LEU A 25 -7.83 -24.67 5.64
N GLY A 26 -8.65 -25.73 5.61
CA GLY A 26 -8.32 -26.95 6.33
C GLY A 26 -6.97 -27.48 5.83
N PRO A 27 -6.05 -27.89 6.71
CA PRO A 27 -4.79 -28.47 6.28
C PRO A 27 -5.06 -29.70 5.42
N SER A 28 -4.69 -29.65 4.14
CA SER A 28 -4.72 -30.82 3.27
C SER A 28 -3.56 -31.74 3.68
N ALA A 29 -3.88 -32.89 4.26
CA ALA A 29 -2.92 -33.86 4.78
C ALA A 29 -2.02 -34.52 3.69
N ALA A 30 -2.08 -34.05 2.44
CA ALA A 30 -1.48 -34.71 1.29
C ALA A 30 -0.04 -34.29 0.97
N ILE A 31 0.48 -33.17 1.51
CA ILE A 31 1.78 -32.62 1.06
C ILE A 31 2.65 -32.19 2.24
N GLN A 32 3.78 -32.88 2.44
CA GLN A 32 4.88 -32.43 3.30
C GLN A 32 5.82 -31.55 2.47
N LEU A 33 5.77 -30.23 2.68
CA LEU A 33 6.77 -29.30 2.14
C LEU A 33 7.98 -29.27 3.08
N HIS A 34 9.19 -29.44 2.54
CA HIS A 34 10.42 -29.29 3.31
C HIS A 34 10.70 -27.80 3.52
N GLU A 35 10.81 -27.42 4.78
CA GLU A 35 11.02 -26.05 5.24
C GLU A 35 12.41 -25.57 4.80
N SER A 36 12.46 -24.61 3.87
CA SER A 36 13.67 -23.85 3.57
C SER A 36 13.51 -22.49 4.23
N THR A 37 14.34 -22.26 5.26
CA THR A 37 14.47 -21.00 5.98
C THR A 37 14.77 -19.85 5.01
N SER A 38 13.77 -19.01 4.75
CA SER A 38 13.96 -17.72 4.11
C SER A 38 13.19 -16.65 4.88
N SER A 39 13.97 -15.69 5.38
CA SER A 39 13.57 -14.44 6.04
C SER A 39 12.29 -13.83 5.43
N ALA A 40 11.37 -13.43 6.32
CA ALA A 40 10.10 -12.81 6.02
C ALA A 40 10.30 -11.40 5.44
N GLY A 41 10.45 -11.32 4.13
CA GLY A 41 10.02 -10.18 3.33
C GLY A 41 8.65 -10.51 2.75
N ILE A 42 7.70 -9.57 2.81
CA ILE A 42 6.39 -9.67 2.15
C ILE A 42 6.63 -9.52 0.64
N SER A 43 7.22 -10.55 0.02
CA SER A 43 7.34 -10.67 -1.42
C SER A 43 6.02 -11.20 -1.95
N ASN A 44 5.46 -10.53 -2.95
CA ASN A 44 4.15 -10.75 -3.57
C ASN A 44 3.99 -12.09 -4.34
N SER A 45 4.72 -13.12 -3.94
CA SER A 45 4.74 -14.42 -4.59
C SER A 45 5.07 -15.47 -3.55
N SER A 46 4.05 -16.19 -3.07
CA SER A 46 4.28 -17.49 -2.43
C SER A 46 5.10 -18.33 -3.41
N ALA A 47 6.37 -18.57 -3.09
CA ALA A 47 7.33 -19.16 -4.02
C ALA A 47 7.03 -20.63 -4.39
N LEU A 48 6.00 -21.24 -3.80
CA LEU A 48 5.56 -22.61 -4.05
C LEU A 48 4.02 -22.69 -3.97
N ARG A 49 3.32 -22.57 -5.10
CA ARG A 49 1.88 -22.87 -5.19
C ARG A 49 1.68 -24.34 -5.58
N VAL A 50 0.58 -24.95 -5.12
CA VAL A 50 0.20 -26.32 -5.52
C VAL A 50 -0.46 -26.25 -6.91
N CYS A 51 -0.27 -27.27 -7.75
CA CYS A 51 -0.89 -27.41 -9.05
C CYS A 51 -2.42 -27.28 -8.92
N GLY A 52 -3.02 -26.27 -9.57
CA GLY A 52 -4.46 -26.03 -9.57
C GLY A 52 -5.27 -27.01 -10.42
N VAL A 53 -4.61 -28.00 -11.03
CA VAL A 53 -5.26 -29.03 -11.87
C VAL A 53 -5.30 -30.38 -11.15
N CYS A 54 -4.16 -30.87 -10.67
CA CYS A 54 -4.10 -32.15 -9.97
C CYS A 54 -4.10 -32.02 -8.45
N THR A 55 -3.79 -30.83 -7.91
CA THR A 55 -3.69 -30.57 -6.45
C THR A 55 -2.67 -31.42 -5.67
N GLU A 56 -1.87 -32.23 -6.37
CA GLU A 56 -0.96 -33.24 -5.78
C GLU A 56 0.52 -32.83 -5.81
N ALA A 57 0.91 -31.90 -6.68
CA ALA A 57 2.31 -31.54 -6.91
C ALA A 57 2.51 -30.02 -6.90
N ALA A 58 3.73 -29.57 -6.61
CA ALA A 58 4.10 -28.16 -6.74
C ALA A 58 3.96 -27.69 -8.20
N SER A 59 3.37 -26.52 -8.40
CA SER A 59 3.24 -25.91 -9.72
C SER A 59 4.60 -25.41 -10.22
N LYS A 60 4.89 -25.67 -11.50
CA LYS A 60 6.13 -25.23 -12.17
C LYS A 60 5.88 -24.18 -13.25
N TYR A 61 4.65 -24.10 -13.73
CA TYR A 61 4.28 -23.29 -14.89
C TYR A 61 2.91 -22.66 -14.67
N THR A 62 2.59 -21.64 -15.44
CA THR A 62 1.33 -20.89 -15.36
C THR A 62 0.76 -20.69 -16.76
N CYS A 63 -0.53 -21.00 -16.96
CA CYS A 63 -1.17 -20.85 -18.27
C CYS A 63 -1.33 -19.36 -18.61
N PRO A 64 -0.89 -18.85 -19.77
CA PRO A 64 -0.98 -17.43 -20.10
C PRO A 64 -2.41 -16.92 -20.36
N ARG A 65 -3.41 -17.81 -20.49
CA ARG A 65 -4.81 -17.44 -20.78
C ARG A 65 -5.71 -17.41 -19.55
N CYS A 66 -5.69 -18.48 -18.77
CA CYS A 66 -6.52 -18.58 -17.55
C CYS A 66 -5.69 -18.51 -16.26
N ASN A 67 -4.37 -18.38 -16.37
CA ASN A 67 -3.43 -18.23 -15.27
C ASN A 67 -3.47 -19.33 -14.20
N VAL A 68 -4.03 -20.50 -14.53
CA VAL A 68 -3.92 -21.72 -13.72
C VAL A 68 -2.46 -22.12 -13.61
N VAL A 69 -2.02 -22.35 -12.38
CA VAL A 69 -0.69 -22.87 -12.07
C VAL A 69 -0.72 -24.39 -12.17
N TYR A 70 0.23 -24.99 -12.89
CA TYR A 70 0.23 -26.43 -13.16
C TYR A 70 1.63 -27.05 -13.02
N CYS A 71 1.69 -28.34 -12.72
CA CYS A 71 2.95 -29.06 -12.46
C CYS A 71 3.67 -29.51 -13.75
N GLY A 72 2.95 -29.70 -14.86
CA GLY A 72 3.50 -30.12 -16.13
C GLY A 72 2.47 -30.28 -17.25
N VAL A 73 2.92 -30.77 -18.41
CA VAL A 73 2.15 -30.82 -19.66
C VAL A 73 0.86 -31.63 -19.55
N ALA A 74 0.83 -32.69 -18.73
CA ALA A 74 -0.38 -33.48 -18.50
C ALA A 74 -1.53 -32.61 -17.93
N CYS A 75 -1.22 -31.81 -16.90
CA CYS A 75 -2.15 -30.85 -16.32
C CYS A 75 -2.46 -29.69 -17.28
N TYR A 76 -1.49 -29.26 -18.10
CA TYR A 76 -1.74 -28.26 -19.13
C TYR A 76 -2.74 -28.73 -20.21
N LYS A 77 -2.82 -30.02 -20.51
CA LYS A 77 -3.79 -30.50 -21.52
C LYS A 77 -5.23 -30.59 -20.99
N THR A 78 -5.41 -30.68 -19.67
CA THR A 78 -6.71 -30.94 -19.04
C THR A 78 -7.28 -29.75 -18.27
N HIS A 79 -6.52 -28.66 -18.12
CA HIS A 79 -6.93 -27.51 -17.29
C HIS A 79 -8.05 -26.61 -17.86
N GLY A 80 -8.52 -26.88 -19.09
CA GLY A 80 -9.64 -26.17 -19.71
C GLY A 80 -9.62 -26.30 -21.23
N GLU A 81 -10.69 -26.86 -21.82
CA GLU A 81 -10.80 -27.10 -23.26
C GLU A 81 -10.68 -25.81 -24.06
N THR A 82 -11.25 -24.70 -23.56
CA THR A 82 -11.16 -23.38 -24.20
C THR A 82 -9.75 -22.80 -24.22
N CYS A 83 -8.89 -23.13 -23.24
CA CYS A 83 -7.53 -22.62 -23.15
C CYS A 83 -6.58 -23.39 -24.06
N THR A 84 -6.77 -24.70 -24.18
CA THR A 84 -5.98 -25.56 -25.06
C THR A 84 -6.41 -25.38 -26.52
N GLU A 85 -7.71 -25.37 -26.81
CA GLU A 85 -8.24 -25.21 -28.16
C GLU A 85 -7.86 -23.86 -28.77
N HIS A 86 -7.95 -22.76 -28.03
CA HIS A 86 -7.64 -21.44 -28.58
C HIS A 86 -6.12 -21.25 -28.82
N PHE A 87 -5.25 -21.91 -28.05
CA PHE A 87 -3.82 -21.94 -28.37
C PHE A 87 -3.56 -22.67 -29.69
N TYR A 88 -4.20 -23.84 -29.90
CA TYR A 88 -4.09 -24.58 -31.16
C TYR A 88 -4.72 -23.81 -32.33
N LYS A 89 -5.88 -23.19 -32.12
CA LYS A 89 -6.58 -22.38 -33.12
C LYS A 89 -5.73 -21.18 -33.56
N ALA A 90 -5.18 -20.41 -32.62
CA ALA A 90 -4.31 -19.27 -32.94
C ALA A 90 -3.07 -19.71 -33.72
N HIS A 91 -2.51 -20.88 -33.42
CA HIS A 91 -1.36 -21.43 -34.13
C HIS A 91 -1.73 -21.88 -35.56
N VAL A 92 -2.88 -22.54 -35.73
CA VAL A 92 -3.41 -22.94 -37.05
C VAL A 92 -3.78 -21.72 -37.89
N GLU A 93 -4.39 -20.70 -37.28
CA GLU A 93 -4.74 -19.44 -37.94
C GLU A 93 -3.49 -18.66 -38.38
N SER A 94 -2.43 -18.61 -37.57
CA SER A 94 -1.16 -17.98 -37.96
C SER A 94 -0.48 -18.72 -39.12
N GLU A 95 -0.53 -20.06 -39.14
CA GLU A 95 0.00 -20.88 -40.23
C GLU A 95 -0.85 -20.76 -41.51
N MET A 96 -2.17 -20.64 -41.39
CA MET A 96 -3.07 -20.38 -42.51
C MET A 96 -2.88 -18.96 -43.09
N GLN A 97 -2.56 -17.98 -42.27
CA GLN A 97 -2.26 -16.60 -42.71
C GLN A 97 -0.91 -16.50 -43.43
N LEU A 98 0.07 -17.31 -43.04
CA LEU A 98 1.36 -17.43 -43.74
C LEU A 98 1.22 -18.11 -45.12
N ASN A 99 0.20 -18.94 -45.32
CA ASN A 99 -0.03 -19.69 -46.56
C ASN A 99 -1.11 -19.11 -47.50
N LYS A 100 -1.39 -17.80 -47.43
CA LYS A 100 -2.50 -17.22 -48.20
C LYS A 100 -2.14 -16.95 -49.67
N THR A 101 -2.30 -17.96 -50.51
CA THR A 101 -2.61 -17.82 -51.95
C THR A 101 -4.08 -18.18 -52.18
N VAL A 102 -5.03 -17.36 -51.68
CA VAL A 102 -6.45 -17.53 -52.03
C VAL A 102 -7.12 -16.17 -52.31
N ASP A 103 -7.85 -16.21 -53.41
CA ASP A 103 -8.67 -15.22 -54.11
C ASP A 103 -9.45 -14.24 -53.21
N THR A 104 -9.23 -12.94 -53.45
CA THR A 104 -9.68 -11.80 -52.65
C THR A 104 -11.18 -11.50 -52.77
N THR A 105 -11.87 -12.14 -53.70
CA THR A 105 -13.25 -11.81 -54.06
C THR A 105 -14.30 -12.51 -53.18
N SER A 106 -14.02 -13.75 -52.74
CA SER A 106 -14.90 -14.53 -51.86
C SER A 106 -14.80 -14.11 -50.38
N ALA A 107 -13.63 -13.61 -49.97
CA ALA A 107 -13.37 -13.15 -48.60
C ALA A 107 -14.21 -11.92 -48.24
N HIS A 108 -14.38 -10.97 -49.17
CA HIS A 108 -15.17 -9.75 -48.91
C HIS A 108 -16.66 -10.05 -48.72
N ALA A 109 -17.22 -10.97 -49.51
CA ALA A 109 -18.62 -11.38 -49.37
C ALA A 109 -18.90 -12.11 -48.04
N MET A 110 -17.97 -12.96 -47.61
CA MET A 110 -18.05 -13.65 -46.32
C MET A 110 -17.91 -12.68 -45.13
N GLN A 111 -17.03 -11.69 -45.26
CA GLN A 111 -16.78 -10.68 -44.23
C GLN A 111 -17.98 -9.72 -44.09
N GLU A 112 -18.68 -9.42 -45.19
CA GLU A 112 -19.88 -8.58 -45.16
C GLU A 112 -21.10 -9.32 -44.62
N ALA A 113 -21.24 -10.62 -44.88
CA ALA A 113 -22.28 -11.46 -44.27
C ALA A 113 -22.08 -11.58 -42.75
N LEU A 114 -20.84 -11.76 -42.28
CA LEU A 114 -20.50 -11.75 -40.86
C LEU A 114 -20.79 -10.40 -40.21
N ARG A 115 -20.52 -9.28 -40.90
CA ARG A 115 -20.80 -7.93 -40.38
C ARG A 115 -22.30 -7.67 -40.20
N ARG A 116 -23.14 -8.10 -41.15
CA ARG A 116 -24.60 -7.96 -41.03
C ARG A 116 -25.18 -8.76 -39.86
N VAL A 117 -24.65 -9.96 -39.62
CA VAL A 117 -25.02 -10.77 -38.46
C VAL A 117 -24.56 -10.07 -37.17
N TYR A 118 -23.35 -9.54 -37.12
CA TYR A 118 -22.86 -8.78 -35.96
C TYR A 118 -23.69 -7.51 -35.69
N ASP A 119 -24.12 -6.81 -36.74
CA ASP A 119 -24.96 -5.61 -36.65
C ASP A 119 -26.42 -5.93 -36.23
N GLU A 120 -26.96 -7.11 -36.59
CA GLU A 120 -28.28 -7.60 -36.14
C GLU A 120 -28.29 -8.13 -34.70
N PHE A 121 -27.12 -8.52 -34.17
CA PHE A 121 -26.91 -8.97 -32.78
C PHE A 121 -26.11 -7.95 -31.95
N ALA A 122 -26.14 -6.67 -32.31
CA ALA A 122 -25.57 -5.62 -31.48
C ALA A 122 -26.37 -5.56 -30.16
N ASP A 123 -25.88 -6.33 -29.18
CA ASP A 123 -26.45 -6.50 -27.85
C ASP A 123 -26.75 -5.14 -27.20
N GLU A 124 -27.84 -5.09 -26.41
CA GLU A 124 -28.17 -4.00 -25.48
C GLU A 124 -27.12 -3.83 -24.35
N ASN A 125 -26.01 -4.58 -24.40
CA ASN A 125 -24.91 -4.48 -23.45
C ASN A 125 -23.98 -3.34 -23.88
N PRO A 126 -23.66 -2.39 -22.97
CA PRO A 126 -22.67 -1.35 -23.22
C PRO A 126 -21.34 -1.94 -23.69
N SER A 127 -20.63 -1.22 -24.56
CA SER A 127 -19.26 -1.60 -24.93
C SER A 127 -18.39 -1.69 -23.67
N LEU A 128 -17.32 -2.49 -23.74
CA LEU A 128 -16.32 -2.55 -22.66
C LEU A 128 -15.74 -1.16 -22.35
N ASP A 129 -15.55 -0.34 -23.38
CA ASP A 129 -15.05 1.03 -23.23
C ASP A 129 -16.07 1.91 -22.50
N ASP A 130 -17.35 1.86 -22.89
CA ASP A 130 -18.43 2.60 -22.21
C ASP A 130 -18.57 2.17 -20.74
N ARG A 131 -18.43 0.87 -20.47
CA ARG A 131 -18.47 0.32 -19.12
C ARG A 131 -17.28 0.78 -18.28
N LEU A 132 -16.09 0.89 -18.88
CA LEU A 132 -14.90 1.39 -18.21
C LEU A 132 -15.03 2.88 -17.87
N GLU A 133 -15.56 3.68 -18.80
CA GLU A 133 -15.79 5.11 -18.60
C GLU A 133 -16.76 5.37 -17.45
N GLN A 134 -17.86 4.60 -17.36
CA GLN A 134 -18.77 4.64 -16.21
C GLN A 134 -18.10 4.32 -14.87
N LEU A 135 -17.17 3.35 -14.85
CA LEU A 135 -16.44 3.00 -13.63
C LEU A 135 -15.46 4.10 -13.23
N VAL A 136 -14.84 4.79 -14.19
CA VAL A 136 -13.96 5.95 -13.96
C VAL A 136 -14.76 7.12 -13.39
N GLU A 137 -15.92 7.45 -13.94
CA GLU A 137 -16.79 8.51 -13.40
C GLU A 137 -17.23 8.22 -11.95
N LEU A 138 -17.51 6.95 -11.63
CA LEU A 138 -17.82 6.52 -10.27
C LEU A 138 -16.61 6.64 -9.33
N MET A 139 -15.40 6.39 -9.84
CA MET A 139 -14.16 6.54 -9.07
C MET A 139 -13.92 8.01 -8.74
N GLU A 140 -14.06 8.91 -9.72
CA GLU A 140 -13.86 10.36 -9.55
C GLU A 140 -14.89 10.99 -8.59
N SER A 141 -16.07 10.39 -8.47
CA SER A 141 -17.13 10.83 -7.55
C SER A 141 -17.10 10.15 -6.18
N ASP A 142 -16.05 9.38 -5.85
CA ASP A 142 -15.93 8.57 -4.63
C ASP A 142 -17.13 7.60 -4.39
N ALA A 143 -17.86 7.27 -5.45
CA ALA A 143 -19.05 6.41 -5.42
C ALA A 143 -18.77 4.98 -5.89
N LEU A 144 -17.54 4.71 -6.38
CA LEU A 144 -17.13 3.39 -6.84
C LEU A 144 -17.03 2.41 -5.66
N THR A 145 -17.96 1.47 -5.62
CA THR A 145 -18.01 0.40 -4.61
C THR A 145 -18.11 -0.97 -5.28
N LEU A 146 -17.85 -2.05 -4.54
CA LEU A 146 -17.99 -3.42 -5.06
C LEU A 146 -19.41 -3.75 -5.55
N ASP A 147 -20.42 -2.99 -5.11
CA ASP A 147 -21.80 -3.15 -5.53
C ASP A 147 -22.12 -2.40 -6.84
N ALA A 148 -21.22 -1.54 -7.31
CA ALA A 148 -21.29 -0.92 -8.64
C ALA A 148 -20.86 -1.87 -9.77
N LEU A 149 -20.24 -3.01 -9.44
CA LEU A 149 -19.89 -4.06 -10.39
C LEU A 149 -21.07 -5.01 -10.63
N THR A 150 -21.20 -5.52 -11.85
CA THR A 150 -22.15 -6.61 -12.11
C THR A 150 -21.75 -7.87 -11.32
N PRO A 151 -22.68 -8.82 -11.07
CA PRO A 151 -22.35 -10.03 -10.33
C PRO A 151 -21.17 -10.81 -10.92
N ASP A 152 -21.06 -10.84 -12.25
CA ASP A 152 -19.99 -11.54 -12.97
C ASP A 152 -18.66 -10.80 -12.87
N GLU A 153 -18.66 -9.46 -13.06
CA GLU A 153 -17.47 -8.62 -12.88
C GLU A 153 -16.93 -8.71 -11.45
N ARG A 154 -17.82 -8.65 -10.45
CA ARG A 154 -17.48 -8.80 -9.03
C ARG A 154 -16.88 -10.18 -8.75
N ALA A 155 -17.48 -11.24 -9.28
CA ALA A 155 -16.98 -12.61 -9.11
C ALA A 155 -15.59 -12.78 -9.76
N GLN A 156 -15.38 -12.17 -10.93
CA GLN A 156 -14.08 -12.14 -11.59
C GLN A 156 -13.06 -11.37 -10.76
N PHE A 157 -13.36 -10.14 -10.35
CA PHE A 157 -12.49 -9.30 -9.52
C PHE A 157 -12.07 -10.03 -8.23
N LEU A 158 -13.02 -10.59 -7.47
CA LEU A 158 -12.70 -11.30 -6.22
C LEU A 158 -11.85 -12.55 -6.45
N ARG A 159 -12.02 -13.24 -7.59
CA ARG A 159 -11.16 -14.37 -7.97
C ARG A 159 -9.74 -13.90 -8.27
N GLU A 160 -9.58 -12.80 -8.99
CA GLU A 160 -8.28 -12.17 -9.27
C GLU A 160 -7.57 -11.72 -7.98
N VAL A 161 -8.32 -11.17 -7.02
CA VAL A 161 -7.82 -10.83 -5.67
C VAL A 161 -7.35 -12.10 -4.94
N ALA A 162 -8.20 -13.14 -4.87
CA ALA A 162 -7.89 -14.39 -4.17
C ALA A 162 -6.69 -15.12 -4.76
N ASP A 163 -6.55 -15.06 -6.09
CA ASP A 163 -5.42 -15.62 -6.81
C ASP A 163 -4.15 -14.75 -6.68
N GLY A 164 -4.24 -13.56 -6.08
CA GLY A 164 -3.14 -12.62 -5.91
C GLY A 164 -2.63 -12.02 -7.21
N ARG A 165 -3.44 -12.03 -8.28
CA ARG A 165 -3.06 -11.47 -9.59
C ARG A 165 -2.97 -9.95 -9.55
N LEU A 166 -3.91 -9.32 -8.85
CA LEU A 166 -3.97 -7.87 -8.69
C LEU A 166 -2.87 -7.32 -7.78
N GLY A 167 -2.26 -8.16 -6.93
CA GLY A 167 -1.16 -7.74 -6.07
C GLY A 167 0.03 -7.16 -6.85
N LYS A 168 0.27 -7.65 -8.08
CA LYS A 168 1.36 -7.13 -8.95
C LYS A 168 1.10 -5.72 -9.49
N LEU A 169 -0.15 -5.28 -9.49
CA LEU A 169 -0.55 -3.95 -9.96
C LEU A 169 -0.45 -2.90 -8.86
N ILE A 170 -0.35 -3.34 -7.59
CA ILE A 170 -0.21 -2.45 -6.44
C ILE A 170 1.28 -2.31 -6.13
N ALA A 171 1.79 -1.09 -6.26
CA ALA A 171 3.12 -0.77 -5.76
C ALA A 171 3.05 -0.67 -4.24
N LEU A 172 3.79 -1.55 -3.56
CA LEU A 172 3.90 -1.50 -2.11
C LEU A 172 4.88 -0.40 -1.72
N TRP A 173 4.43 0.48 -0.84
CA TRP A 173 5.26 1.51 -0.25
C TRP A 173 6.40 0.88 0.54
N THR A 174 7.59 1.43 0.33
CA THR A 174 8.77 1.08 1.10
C THR A 174 8.93 2.10 2.22
N PRO A 175 8.92 1.68 3.49
CA PRO A 175 9.05 2.63 4.59
C PRO A 175 10.36 3.41 4.52
N TRP A 176 10.28 4.73 4.68
CA TRP A 176 11.43 5.63 4.54
C TRP A 176 12.54 5.35 5.57
N TRP A 177 12.19 4.76 6.72
CA TRP A 177 13.13 4.33 7.76
C TRP A 177 13.85 3.00 7.48
N THR A 178 13.58 2.33 6.35
CA THR A 178 14.39 1.17 5.93
C THR A 178 15.76 1.57 5.37
N SER A 179 15.90 2.84 4.96
CA SER A 179 17.19 3.41 4.57
C SER A 179 18.05 3.65 5.80
N SER A 180 19.37 3.59 5.65
CA SER A 180 20.26 3.95 6.76
C SER A 180 20.07 5.43 7.15
N PRO A 181 20.27 5.82 8.42
CA PRO A 181 20.13 7.21 8.85
C PRO A 181 20.98 8.19 8.01
N ALA A 182 22.17 7.76 7.57
CA ALA A 182 23.04 8.58 6.73
C ALA A 182 22.50 8.76 5.30
N ALA A 183 21.98 7.69 4.69
CA ALA A 183 21.37 7.76 3.35
C ALA A 183 20.12 8.63 3.37
N TYR A 184 19.26 8.46 4.38
CA TYR A 184 18.07 9.27 4.56
C TYR A 184 18.39 10.74 4.84
N ALA A 185 19.41 11.03 5.66
CA ALA A 185 19.88 12.40 5.90
C ALA A 185 20.40 13.07 4.62
N ALA A 186 21.10 12.32 3.76
CA ALA A 186 21.58 12.82 2.47
C ALA A 186 20.41 13.12 1.52
N ALA A 187 19.46 12.19 1.39
CA ALA A 187 18.28 12.34 0.54
C ALA A 187 17.40 13.53 0.97
N THR A 188 17.23 13.74 2.28
CA THR A 188 16.40 14.84 2.82
C THR A 188 17.16 16.14 3.04
N LYS A 189 18.44 16.22 2.64
CA LYS A 189 19.30 17.37 2.95
C LYS A 189 18.75 18.67 2.35
N SER A 190 18.34 18.64 1.08
CA SER A 190 17.82 19.82 0.37
C SER A 190 16.52 20.31 1.02
N ALA A 191 15.54 19.43 1.21
CA ALA A 191 14.26 19.75 1.84
C ALA A 191 14.41 20.36 3.27
N ARG A 192 15.40 19.92 4.06
CA ARG A 192 15.65 20.47 5.41
C ARG A 192 16.25 21.87 5.44
N HIS A 193 16.93 22.26 4.35
CA HIS A 193 17.67 23.52 4.25
C HIS A 193 17.08 24.47 3.19
N GLN A 194 15.93 24.12 2.61
CA GLN A 194 15.26 24.95 1.61
C GLN A 194 14.88 26.30 2.23
N LEU A 195 15.63 27.32 1.85
CA LEU A 195 15.52 28.71 2.32
C LEU A 195 14.62 29.56 1.40
N ILE A 196 14.24 29.02 0.24
CA ILE A 196 13.46 29.70 -0.79
C ILE A 196 12.21 28.86 -1.02
N VAL A 197 11.06 29.40 -0.65
CA VAL A 197 9.75 28.92 -1.09
C VAL A 197 9.62 29.40 -2.54
N ALA A 198 9.60 28.48 -3.49
CA ALA A 198 9.08 28.82 -4.81
C ALA A 198 7.64 29.26 -4.58
N ILE A 199 7.34 30.52 -4.93
CA ILE A 199 5.96 30.96 -5.04
C ILE A 199 5.45 30.20 -6.25
N ASP A 200 4.38 29.41 -6.09
CA ASP A 200 3.76 28.66 -7.18
C ASP A 200 3.48 29.64 -8.35
N ASP A 201 4.35 29.63 -9.36
CA ASP A 201 3.99 30.09 -10.69
C ASP A 201 3.19 28.91 -11.27
N GLU A 202 1.89 29.11 -11.45
CA GLU A 202 0.86 28.08 -11.76
C GLU A 202 1.05 27.36 -13.12
N ASP A 203 2.24 27.35 -13.74
CA ASP A 203 2.43 27.01 -15.16
C ASP A 203 3.60 26.07 -15.51
N ASP A 204 4.19 25.32 -14.56
CA ASP A 204 5.17 24.26 -14.90
C ASP A 204 4.62 22.86 -14.59
N GLU A 205 3.75 22.34 -15.47
CA GLU A 205 3.35 20.92 -15.54
C GLU A 205 4.49 20.03 -16.11
N ASP A 206 5.71 20.20 -15.62
CA ASP A 206 6.82 19.26 -15.84
C ASP A 206 7.27 18.75 -14.47
N ASP A 207 6.40 17.97 -13.81
CA ASP A 207 6.75 17.14 -12.65
C ASP A 207 7.74 16.05 -13.12
N GLU A 208 9.01 16.43 -13.31
CA GLU A 208 10.10 15.50 -13.05
C GLU A 208 9.92 15.04 -11.60
N ASP A 209 9.52 13.77 -11.43
CA ASP A 209 9.47 13.01 -10.18
C ASP A 209 10.80 13.19 -9.42
N ASP A 210 10.91 14.31 -8.72
CA ASP A 210 12.03 14.69 -7.90
C ASP A 210 12.00 13.67 -6.78
N GLY A 211 12.89 12.67 -6.83
CA GLY A 211 12.86 11.40 -6.09
C GLY A 211 12.95 11.49 -4.56
N LEU A 212 12.34 12.51 -3.97
CA LEU A 212 11.98 12.62 -2.58
C LEU A 212 10.99 11.51 -2.25
N PRO A 213 11.21 10.79 -1.13
CA PRO A 213 10.23 9.82 -0.68
C PRO A 213 8.90 10.53 -0.44
N GLN A 214 7.80 9.96 -0.96
CA GLN A 214 6.42 10.48 -0.83
C GLN A 214 6.02 10.79 0.63
N HIS A 215 6.76 10.22 1.60
CA HIS A 215 6.65 10.41 3.03
C HIS A 215 8.02 10.42 3.71
N PRO A 216 8.20 11.16 4.81
CA PRO A 216 7.16 11.91 5.54
C PRO A 216 6.74 13.20 4.83
N LYS A 217 5.45 13.58 4.92
CA LYS A 217 4.93 14.84 4.35
C LYS A 217 5.53 16.08 5.03
N GLN A 218 5.88 15.96 6.31
CA GLN A 218 6.51 17.04 7.07
C GLN A 218 7.79 16.57 7.76
N LEU A 219 8.91 17.22 7.40
CA LEU A 219 10.22 16.98 8.00
C LEU A 219 10.51 17.99 9.12
N LEU A 220 11.39 17.61 10.05
CA LEU A 220 12.01 18.60 10.93
C LEU A 220 13.07 19.39 10.14
N THR A 221 12.66 20.55 9.62
CA THR A 221 13.54 21.50 8.93
C THR A 221 14.45 22.24 9.92
N THR A 222 15.54 22.81 9.42
CA THR A 222 16.44 23.62 10.25
C THR A 222 15.77 24.88 10.81
N ALA A 223 14.85 25.48 10.05
CA ALA A 223 14.05 26.61 10.49
C ALA A 223 13.08 26.21 11.61
N ARG A 224 12.34 25.09 11.42
CA ARG A 224 11.41 24.58 12.43
C ARG A 224 12.14 24.18 13.71
N ALA A 225 13.26 23.46 13.60
CA ALA A 225 14.05 23.05 14.76
C ALA A 225 14.52 24.24 15.61
N LYS A 226 14.85 25.38 14.98
CA LYS A 226 15.21 26.63 15.68
C LYS A 226 14.01 27.38 16.27
N ALA A 227 12.83 27.18 15.70
CA ALA A 227 11.59 27.83 16.14
C ALA A 227 10.89 27.08 17.29
N LEU A 228 11.27 25.82 17.55
CA LEU A 228 10.74 25.06 18.69
C LEU A 228 11.07 25.75 20.01
N GLU A 229 10.11 25.76 20.94
CA GLU A 229 10.35 26.30 22.28
C GLU A 229 11.29 25.40 23.10
N PRO A 230 12.04 25.95 24.08
CA PRO A 230 12.83 25.11 24.97
C PRO A 230 11.92 24.18 25.78
N ILE A 231 12.37 22.95 26.04
CA ILE A 231 11.59 21.97 26.82
C ILE A 231 11.16 22.50 28.19
N SER A 232 11.97 23.37 28.81
CA SER A 232 11.66 23.99 30.11
C SER A 232 10.43 24.90 30.08
N ALA A 233 10.04 25.43 28.92
CA ALA A 233 8.81 26.20 28.75
C ALA A 233 7.55 25.30 28.77
N LEU A 234 7.70 24.02 28.42
CA LEU A 234 6.61 23.05 28.40
C LEU A 234 6.55 22.23 29.69
N HIS A 235 7.69 21.79 30.21
CA HIS A 235 7.79 20.97 31.41
C HIS A 235 9.14 21.12 32.12
N ALA A 236 9.13 21.43 33.42
CA ALA A 236 10.35 21.75 34.17
C ALA A 236 11.34 20.57 34.32
N ALA A 237 10.84 19.36 34.54
CA ALA A 237 11.65 18.16 34.74
C ALA A 237 10.94 16.92 34.17
N PRO A 238 10.94 16.73 32.84
CA PRO A 238 10.25 15.60 32.22
C PRO A 238 10.87 14.26 32.63
N ASN A 239 10.03 13.25 32.86
CA ASN A 239 10.50 11.90 33.20
C ASN A 239 10.99 11.19 31.93
N GLY A 240 12.28 11.30 31.64
CA GLY A 240 12.91 10.76 30.44
C GLY A 240 12.60 9.28 30.17
N PRO A 241 12.80 8.35 31.13
CA PRO A 241 12.49 6.93 30.95
C PRO A 241 11.04 6.66 30.54
N VAL A 242 10.07 7.30 31.18
CA VAL A 242 8.64 7.18 30.83
C VAL A 242 8.38 7.73 29.43
N LEU A 243 8.98 8.87 29.10
CA LEU A 243 8.81 9.49 27.77
C LEU A 243 9.41 8.64 26.66
N ARG A 244 10.55 7.96 26.88
CA ARG A 244 11.10 6.98 25.92
C ARG A 244 10.12 5.83 25.65
N CYS A 245 9.51 5.28 26.70
CA CYS A 245 8.53 4.20 26.54
C CYS A 245 7.27 4.68 25.81
N ASN A 246 6.71 5.82 26.19
CA ASN A 246 5.56 6.39 25.50
C ASN A 246 5.88 6.79 24.05
N LEU A 247 7.09 7.28 23.78
CA LEU A 247 7.54 7.59 22.42
C LEU A 247 7.58 6.33 21.55
N PHE A 248 8.06 5.20 22.07
CA PHE A 248 8.05 3.94 21.34
C PHE A 248 6.63 3.53 20.91
N GLU A 249 5.64 3.71 21.80
CA GLU A 249 4.22 3.46 21.49
C GLU A 249 3.72 4.37 20.36
N LEU A 250 4.03 5.67 20.43
CA LEU A 250 3.64 6.64 19.39
C LEU A 250 4.25 6.27 18.02
N LEU A 251 5.52 5.85 17.99
CA LEU A 251 6.19 5.41 16.77
C LEU A 251 5.58 4.11 16.22
N PHE A 252 5.16 3.20 17.10
CA PHE A 252 4.42 2.00 16.70
C PHE A 252 3.07 2.36 16.05
N ALA A 253 2.27 3.20 16.70
CA ALA A 253 0.97 3.62 16.18
C ALA A 253 1.12 4.34 14.83
N TYR A 254 2.14 5.20 14.70
CA TYR A 254 2.51 5.86 13.45
C TYR A 254 2.90 4.86 12.35
N ALA A 255 3.85 3.96 12.64
CA ALA A 255 4.33 2.99 11.67
C ALA A 255 3.22 2.06 11.18
N TYR A 256 2.36 1.59 12.09
CA TYR A 256 1.20 0.80 11.72
C TYR A 256 0.25 1.61 10.82
N THR A 257 -0.06 2.86 11.19
CA THR A 257 -0.93 3.73 10.37
C THR A 257 -0.35 3.90 8.97
N LEU A 258 0.94 4.17 8.82
CA LEU A 258 1.52 4.26 7.47
C LEU A 258 1.45 2.93 6.70
N ARG A 259 1.62 1.78 7.34
CA ARG A 259 1.49 0.48 6.67
C ARG A 259 0.06 0.22 6.19
N ASP A 260 -0.93 0.54 7.01
CA ASP A 260 -2.36 0.37 6.67
C ASP A 260 -2.75 1.25 5.47
N TYR A 261 -2.13 2.44 5.35
CA TYR A 261 -2.41 3.39 4.27
C TYR A 261 -1.36 3.38 3.14
N ASN A 262 -0.55 2.32 3.04
CA ASN A 262 0.49 2.17 2.02
C ASN A 262 1.39 3.40 1.87
N GLY A 263 1.83 3.93 3.00
CA GLY A 263 2.63 5.14 3.11
C GLY A 263 1.80 6.41 3.10
N ASP A 264 0.61 6.46 2.49
CA ASP A 264 -0.10 7.72 2.25
C ASP A 264 -1.36 7.92 3.09
N TRP A 265 -1.18 8.46 4.29
CA TRP A 265 -2.28 8.84 5.19
C TRP A 265 -3.17 9.97 4.64
N THR A 266 -2.74 10.68 3.58
CA THR A 266 -3.56 11.76 2.97
C THR A 266 -4.72 11.24 2.14
N THR A 267 -4.68 9.98 1.72
CA THR A 267 -5.79 9.30 1.03
C THR A 267 -7.10 9.36 1.81
N ASP A 268 -7.06 9.18 3.13
CA ASP A 268 -8.20 9.34 4.03
C ASP A 268 -7.71 9.81 5.40
N VAL A 269 -7.55 11.13 5.55
CA VAL A 269 -7.01 11.75 6.75
C VAL A 269 -7.86 11.44 7.99
N LEU A 270 -9.19 11.42 7.83
CA LEU A 270 -10.10 11.22 8.96
C LEU A 270 -9.99 9.80 9.49
N GLU A 271 -10.02 8.80 8.60
CA GLU A 271 -9.86 7.40 9.01
C GLU A 271 -8.42 7.13 9.49
N ALA A 272 -7.39 7.64 8.81
CA ALA A 272 -5.99 7.46 9.24
C ALA A 272 -5.78 8.01 10.66
N SER A 273 -6.36 9.18 10.96
CA SER A 273 -6.33 9.74 12.31
C SER A 273 -7.12 8.89 13.32
N ALA A 274 -8.24 8.29 12.91
CA ALA A 274 -9.02 7.41 13.76
C ALA A 274 -8.26 6.10 14.07
N THR A 275 -7.62 5.49 13.08
CA THR A 275 -6.74 4.32 13.24
C THR A 275 -5.60 4.62 14.21
N LEU A 276 -4.88 5.72 13.98
CA LEU A 276 -3.79 6.16 14.86
C LEU A 276 -4.27 6.34 16.31
N ILE A 277 -5.40 7.04 16.50
CA ILE A 277 -5.94 7.32 17.83
C ILE A 277 -6.45 6.04 18.49
N ALA A 278 -7.06 5.11 17.76
CA ALA A 278 -7.51 3.84 18.32
C ALA A 278 -6.35 2.98 18.83
N LEU A 279 -5.18 3.10 18.21
CA LEU A 279 -3.97 2.35 18.56
C LEU A 279 -3.17 2.97 19.69
N SER A 280 -3.28 4.29 19.93
CA SER A 280 -2.44 5.00 20.90
C SER A 280 -3.14 5.42 22.20
N PRO A 281 -3.10 4.55 23.24
CA PRO A 281 -3.47 4.90 24.59
C PRO A 281 -2.70 6.09 25.16
N VAL A 282 -1.48 6.37 24.68
CA VAL A 282 -0.72 7.57 25.08
C VAL A 282 -1.48 8.83 24.65
N LEU A 283 -2.03 8.87 23.44
CA LEU A 283 -2.79 10.01 22.93
C LEU A 283 -4.18 10.15 23.54
N HIS A 284 -4.95 9.06 23.64
CA HIS A 284 -6.36 9.16 24.02
C HIS A 284 -6.68 8.90 25.50
N SER A 285 -5.80 8.19 26.21
CA SER A 285 -6.00 7.79 27.61
C SER A 285 -4.87 8.23 28.54
N GLN A 286 -3.85 8.94 28.03
CA GLN A 286 -2.67 9.35 28.80
C GLN A 286 -2.00 8.17 29.51
N ARG A 287 -1.95 7.00 28.85
CA ARG A 287 -1.30 5.82 29.41
C ARG A 287 0.18 6.10 29.63
N VAL A 288 0.70 5.57 30.73
CA VAL A 288 2.10 5.68 31.13
C VAL A 288 2.73 4.30 31.10
N TYR A 289 3.83 4.17 30.36
CA TYR A 289 4.67 2.97 30.36
C TYR A 289 5.93 3.24 31.18
N LEU A 290 6.39 2.20 31.90
CA LEU A 290 7.55 2.29 32.78
C LEU A 290 8.78 1.57 32.20
N THR A 291 8.56 0.56 31.36
CA THR A 291 9.62 -0.25 30.74
C THR A 291 9.35 -0.44 29.24
N ILE A 292 10.43 -0.71 28.49
CA ILE A 292 10.35 -0.97 27.05
C ILE A 292 9.69 -2.32 26.77
N GLU A 293 9.89 -3.30 27.64
CA GLU A 293 9.25 -4.61 27.54
C GLU A 293 7.73 -4.51 27.69
N ASP A 294 7.26 -3.71 28.65
CA ASP A 294 5.82 -3.49 28.87
C ASP A 294 5.15 -2.81 27.67
N VAL A 295 5.80 -1.80 27.09
CA VAL A 295 5.23 -1.12 25.91
C VAL A 295 5.25 -2.02 24.69
N ARG A 296 6.32 -2.79 24.46
CA ARG A 296 6.37 -3.76 23.35
C ARG A 296 5.28 -4.83 23.48
N ALA A 297 5.07 -5.36 24.69
CA ALA A 297 4.00 -6.32 24.95
C ALA A 297 2.61 -5.71 24.75
N ALA A 298 2.40 -4.45 25.17
CA ALA A 298 1.15 -3.74 24.94
C ALA A 298 0.88 -3.50 23.45
N CYS A 299 1.89 -3.08 22.68
CA CYS A 299 1.78 -2.90 21.23
C CYS A 299 1.52 -4.21 20.49
N ALA A 300 2.19 -5.31 20.89
CA ALA A 300 1.99 -6.64 20.29
C ALA A 300 0.59 -7.21 20.51
N THR A 301 -0.10 -6.77 21.56
CA THR A 301 -1.45 -7.21 21.93
C THR A 301 -2.51 -6.13 21.70
N ALA A 302 -2.15 -5.05 21.00
CA ALA A 302 -3.07 -3.97 20.68
C ALA A 302 -4.26 -4.50 19.88
N SER A 303 -5.47 -4.03 20.23
CA SER A 303 -6.69 -4.39 19.50
C SER A 303 -6.71 -3.62 18.18
N LEU A 304 -6.36 -4.30 17.09
CA LEU A 304 -6.26 -3.69 15.76
C LEU A 304 -7.65 -3.58 15.10
N PRO A 305 -8.04 -2.45 14.50
CA PRO A 305 -9.34 -2.34 13.81
C PRO A 305 -9.55 -3.40 12.71
N ASP A 306 -8.46 -3.81 12.05
CA ASP A 306 -8.47 -4.75 10.91
C ASP A 306 -8.02 -6.18 11.26
N MET A 307 -7.61 -6.43 12.52
CA MET A 307 -7.01 -7.69 13.00
C MET A 307 -5.75 -8.14 12.22
N ASN A 308 -5.03 -7.22 11.59
CA ASN A 308 -3.84 -7.52 10.80
C ASN A 308 -2.59 -7.71 11.67
N ALA A 309 -2.46 -8.91 12.21
CA ALA A 309 -1.33 -9.30 13.05
C ALA A 309 0.03 -9.16 12.34
N ALA A 310 0.08 -9.35 11.02
CA ALA A 310 1.32 -9.20 10.25
C ALA A 310 1.78 -7.74 10.16
N ALA A 311 0.85 -6.81 9.90
CA ALA A 311 1.16 -5.38 9.91
C ALA A 311 1.58 -4.89 11.30
N ALA A 312 0.94 -5.38 12.37
CA ALA A 312 1.34 -5.05 13.73
C ALA A 312 2.73 -5.60 14.09
N ALA A 313 3.04 -6.84 13.71
CA ALA A 313 4.38 -7.40 13.90
C ALA A 313 5.45 -6.59 13.15
N ALA A 314 5.18 -6.20 11.91
CA ALA A 314 6.08 -5.35 11.14
C ALA A 314 6.22 -3.94 11.75
N ALA A 315 5.12 -3.34 12.22
CA ALA A 315 5.11 -2.04 12.88
C ALA A 315 5.90 -2.03 14.20
N LEU A 316 5.99 -3.15 14.92
CA LEU A 316 6.85 -3.28 16.11
C LEU A 316 8.34 -3.19 15.77
N GLU A 317 8.75 -3.82 14.67
CA GLU A 317 10.13 -3.75 14.18
C GLU A 317 10.44 -2.39 13.57
N ASP A 318 9.45 -1.77 12.91
CA ASP A 318 9.56 -0.39 12.45
C ASP A 318 9.71 0.59 13.60
N ALA A 319 8.93 0.44 14.67
CA ALA A 319 9.03 1.29 15.84
C ALA A 319 10.44 1.23 16.46
N ALA A 320 11.05 0.03 16.50
CA ALA A 320 12.44 -0.16 16.92
C ALA A 320 13.44 0.47 15.94
N THR A 321 13.17 0.42 14.64
CA THR A 321 14.01 1.04 13.61
C THR A 321 13.94 2.57 13.68
N LEU A 322 12.74 3.14 13.73
CA LEU A 322 12.50 4.59 13.89
C LEU A 322 13.17 5.15 15.14
N SER A 323 13.08 4.37 16.22
CA SER A 323 13.71 4.62 17.50
C SER A 323 15.24 4.67 17.49
N SER A 324 15.90 4.06 16.50
CA SER A 324 17.37 3.94 16.44
C SER A 324 18.09 5.25 16.10
N ALA A 325 17.39 6.25 15.56
CA ALA A 325 18.00 7.51 15.16
C ALA A 325 17.09 8.70 15.50
N SER A 326 17.67 9.71 16.15
CA SER A 326 16.95 10.95 16.49
C SER A 326 16.34 11.65 15.27
N LEU A 327 16.99 11.52 14.10
CA LEU A 327 16.49 12.02 12.83
C LEU A 327 15.15 11.40 12.45
N PHE A 328 15.03 10.08 12.57
CA PHE A 328 13.80 9.34 12.27
C PHE A 328 12.71 9.68 13.27
N VAL A 329 13.05 9.70 14.56
CA VAL A 329 12.11 10.11 15.63
C VAL A 329 11.50 11.48 15.34
N CYS A 330 12.35 12.48 15.06
CA CYS A 330 11.89 13.85 14.85
C CYS A 330 10.98 13.98 13.62
N ASP A 331 11.34 13.32 12.52
CA ASP A 331 10.51 13.39 11.30
C ASP A 331 9.21 12.61 11.42
N ALA A 332 9.22 11.44 12.07
CA ALA A 332 8.01 10.70 12.37
C ALA A 332 7.06 11.54 13.24
N LEU A 333 7.57 12.25 14.25
CA LEU A 333 6.76 13.14 15.09
C LEU A 333 6.26 14.38 14.34
N CYS A 334 7.07 14.95 13.44
CA CYS A 334 6.65 16.04 12.57
C CYS A 334 5.48 15.63 11.66
N ASP A 335 5.56 14.44 11.08
CA ASP A 335 4.52 13.92 10.19
C ASP A 335 3.27 13.49 10.95
N LEU A 336 3.44 12.87 12.12
CA LEU A 336 2.36 12.55 13.06
C LEU A 336 1.59 13.81 13.49
N GLU A 337 2.30 14.88 13.80
CA GLU A 337 1.69 16.17 14.13
C GLU A 337 0.92 16.72 12.93
N ALA A 338 1.49 16.64 11.73
CA ALA A 338 0.85 17.09 10.50
C ALA A 338 -0.46 16.34 10.20
N LEU A 339 -0.45 15.01 10.36
CA LEU A 339 -1.64 14.16 10.24
C LEU A 339 -2.74 14.62 11.20
N LEU A 340 -2.41 14.80 12.49
CA LEU A 340 -3.39 15.23 13.49
C LEU A 340 -3.91 16.64 13.23
N LEU A 341 -3.05 17.57 12.79
CA LEU A 341 -3.47 18.94 12.44
C LEU A 341 -4.34 18.97 11.20
N ARG A 342 -4.06 18.15 10.18
CA ARG A 342 -4.92 18.02 9.01
C ARG A 342 -6.30 17.46 9.39
N ALA A 343 -6.33 16.48 10.29
CA ALA A 343 -7.58 15.97 10.85
C ALA A 343 -8.34 17.05 11.66
N VAL A 344 -7.65 17.94 12.38
CA VAL A 344 -8.27 19.08 13.09
C VAL A 344 -9.02 20.00 12.13
N ASP A 345 -8.47 20.25 10.94
CA ASP A 345 -9.06 21.14 9.94
C ASP A 345 -10.33 20.53 9.33
N MET A 346 -10.33 19.21 9.11
CA MET A 346 -11.46 18.46 8.55
C MET A 346 -12.51 18.10 9.62
N ALA A 347 -12.16 18.14 10.91
CA ALA A 347 -13.04 17.70 11.99
C ALA A 347 -14.13 18.72 12.37
N ASP A 348 -15.23 18.16 12.90
CA ASP A 348 -16.31 18.91 13.52
C ASP A 348 -15.87 19.66 14.79
N LYS A 349 -16.73 20.57 15.29
CA LYS A 349 -16.40 21.41 16.45
C LYS A 349 -16.03 20.60 17.70
N ARG A 350 -16.63 19.42 17.90
CA ARG A 350 -16.44 18.60 19.12
C ARG A 350 -15.11 17.83 19.05
N ALA A 351 -14.83 17.17 17.94
CA ALA A 351 -13.61 16.41 17.74
C ALA A 351 -12.37 17.32 17.65
N ARG A 352 -12.51 18.52 17.08
CA ARG A 352 -11.41 19.49 16.91
C ARG A 352 -10.65 19.80 18.19
N LYS A 353 -11.36 19.98 19.33
CA LYS A 353 -10.70 20.25 20.62
C LYS A 353 -9.87 19.06 21.09
N ARG A 354 -10.39 17.84 20.93
CA ARG A 354 -9.70 16.59 21.31
C ARG A 354 -8.47 16.37 20.45
N LEU A 355 -8.61 16.48 19.13
CA LEU A 355 -7.51 16.32 18.18
C LEU A 355 -6.40 17.34 18.40
N ARG A 356 -6.73 18.61 18.69
CA ARG A 356 -5.72 19.62 19.05
C ARG A 356 -4.95 19.27 20.33
N ALA A 357 -5.60 18.66 21.32
CA ALA A 357 -4.90 18.23 22.53
C ALA A 357 -3.94 17.07 22.24
N MET A 358 -4.32 16.15 21.36
CA MET A 358 -3.46 15.06 20.88
C MET A 358 -2.28 15.61 20.07
N ALA A 359 -2.52 16.53 19.12
CA ALA A 359 -1.47 17.20 18.36
C ALA A 359 -0.47 17.92 19.29
N LYS A 360 -0.95 18.63 20.32
CA LYS A 360 -0.08 19.23 21.34
C LYS A 360 0.73 18.21 22.14
N THR A 361 0.19 17.02 22.36
CA THR A 361 0.91 15.93 23.02
C THR A 361 2.07 15.48 22.13
N VAL A 362 1.82 15.25 20.84
CA VAL A 362 2.86 14.93 19.85
C VAL A 362 3.91 16.05 19.75
N HIS A 363 3.47 17.31 19.70
CA HIS A 363 4.37 18.47 19.70
C HIS A 363 5.30 18.49 20.91
N PHE A 364 4.79 18.17 22.10
CA PHE A 364 5.62 18.04 23.31
C PHE A 364 6.70 16.96 23.14
N TYR A 365 6.36 15.80 22.57
CA TYR A 365 7.35 14.75 22.28
C TYR A 365 8.37 15.21 21.23
N LEU A 366 7.96 15.96 20.20
CA LEU A 366 8.87 16.54 19.21
C LEU A 366 9.88 17.48 19.86
N VAL A 367 9.42 18.41 20.70
CA VAL A 367 10.29 19.35 21.43
C VAL A 367 11.24 18.62 22.36
N TRP A 368 10.75 17.62 23.08
CA TRP A 368 11.56 16.80 23.98
C TRP A 368 12.63 15.99 23.23
N SER A 369 12.27 15.30 22.16
CA SER A 369 13.19 14.53 21.32
C SER A 369 14.23 15.40 20.64
N ASN A 370 13.85 16.59 20.15
CA ASN A 370 14.79 17.52 19.54
C ASN A 370 15.77 18.10 20.59
N SER A 371 15.33 18.36 21.82
CA SER A 371 16.21 18.87 22.88
C SER A 371 17.28 17.87 23.32
N ASN A 372 16.98 16.56 23.23
CA ASN A 372 17.92 15.48 23.57
C ASN A 372 18.83 15.08 22.40
N ARG A 373 18.66 15.70 21.22
CA ARG A 373 19.40 15.34 20.01
C ARG A 373 20.89 15.68 20.09
N ASP A 374 21.23 16.74 20.83
CA ASP A 374 22.61 17.23 21.00
C ASP A 374 23.28 16.68 22.28
N GLY A 375 22.52 16.02 23.16
CA GLY A 375 23.01 15.41 24.39
C GLY A 375 23.25 13.92 24.23
N ALA A 376 24.45 13.55 23.75
CA ALA A 376 24.96 12.17 23.67
C ALA A 376 24.09 11.17 22.88
N ALA A 377 24.59 10.77 21.71
CA ALA A 377 24.05 9.74 20.84
C ALA A 377 23.96 8.31 21.46
N GLU A 378 24.16 8.16 22.77
CA GLU A 378 24.10 6.87 23.48
C GLU A 378 22.84 6.72 24.35
N ASP A 379 21.98 7.73 24.43
CA ASP A 379 20.96 7.79 25.47
C ASP A 379 19.57 8.14 24.93
N ILE A 380 19.19 7.62 23.76
CA ILE A 380 17.82 7.78 23.26
C ILE A 380 16.97 6.54 23.50
N LEU A 381 17.53 5.33 23.55
CA LEU A 381 16.80 4.12 23.97
C LEU A 381 17.71 3.10 24.63
#